data_AF-A0A365TU23-F1
#
_entry.id   AF-A0A365TU23-F1
#
_cell.length_a   1.000
_cell.length_b   1.000
_cell.length_c   1.000
_cell.angle_alpha   90.00
_cell.angle_beta   90.00
_cell.angle_gamma   90.00
#
_symmetry.space_group_name_H-M   'P 1'
#
loop_
_entity.id
_entity.type
_entity.pdbx_description
1 polymer ?
#
loop_
_entity_poly.entity_id
_entity_poly.type
_entity_poly.pdbx_seq_one_letter_code
_entity_poly.pdbx_strand_id
1 'polypeptide(L)'
;MIYPRKHRRTRRYLRALTFAAAAFSLAGCTHQSATHSITLYERLGGTVKIDAVVENLLYRIVDDPEVVVFFANTNIDLFADSLASQLCDVSDGPCRYEGPPMDRAHQHMGLTDVHFNRLVEHLDAAMQEEGIALGARNELLGRLAPMYADVMRRQ
;
A
#
# COMPACT_ATOMS: atom_id res chain seq x y z
N MET A 1 17.65 84.66 38.22
CA MET A 1 18.39 84.29 39.44
C MET A 1 17.85 82.96 39.92
N ILE A 2 18.68 81.92 39.84
CA ILE A 2 18.34 80.53 40.18
C ILE A 2 18.29 80.40 41.70
N TYR A 3 17.20 79.89 42.28
CA TYR A 3 17.27 79.20 43.58
C TYR A 3 16.27 78.03 43.63
N PRO A 4 16.62 76.92 44.31
CA PRO A 4 16.31 75.58 43.84
C PRO A 4 15.46 74.76 44.84
N ARG A 5 15.35 73.48 44.50
CA ARG A 5 15.29 72.30 45.40
C ARG A 5 14.01 72.04 46.22
N LYS A 6 13.42 70.90 45.82
CA LYS A 6 13.01 69.75 46.66
C LYS A 6 12.16 70.04 47.91
N HIS A 7 10.84 69.97 47.68
CA HIS A 7 9.87 69.33 48.58
C HIS A 7 9.19 68.22 47.76
N ARG A 8 8.72 67.08 48.26
CA ARG A 8 8.30 66.73 49.61
C ARG A 8 8.30 65.20 49.75
N ARG A 9 8.61 64.76 50.96
CA ARG A 9 8.42 63.40 51.45
C ARG A 9 6.93 62.98 51.44
N THR A 10 6.76 61.67 51.25
CA THR A 10 5.83 60.75 51.96
C THR A 10 4.33 60.75 51.68
N ARG A 11 3.87 59.52 51.35
CA ARG A 11 2.71 58.77 51.91
C ARG A 11 1.34 59.43 51.72
N ARG A 12 0.30 58.79 51.19
CA ARG A 12 -0.19 57.39 51.19
C ARG A 12 -1.28 57.36 50.06
N TYR A 13 -1.66 56.28 49.41
CA TYR A 13 -2.55 55.21 49.89
C TYR A 13 -3.02 54.39 48.65
N LEU A 14 -3.24 53.09 48.85
CA LEU A 14 -4.32 52.29 48.26
C LEU A 14 -4.35 52.09 46.72
N ARG A 15 -3.97 50.87 46.31
CA ARG A 15 -4.67 49.95 45.38
C ARG A 15 -3.64 48.88 44.96
N ALA A 16 -3.54 47.75 45.65
CA ALA A 16 -4.39 46.56 45.50
C ALA A 16 -4.56 46.16 44.02
N LEU A 17 -3.82 45.14 43.59
CA LEU A 17 -4.30 44.00 42.81
C LEU A 17 -3.11 43.13 42.39
N THR A 18 -2.89 42.09 43.17
CA THR A 18 -2.02 40.95 42.90
C THR A 18 -2.57 40.15 41.72
N PHE A 19 -1.93 40.20 40.56
CA PHE A 19 -2.14 39.24 39.49
C PHE A 19 -1.18 38.06 39.68
N ALA A 20 -1.61 37.09 40.49
CA ALA A 20 -1.07 35.74 40.47
C ALA A 20 -1.92 34.92 39.49
N ALA A 21 -1.41 34.67 38.28
CA ALA A 21 -1.99 33.69 37.37
C ALA A 21 -0.95 32.59 37.15
N ALA A 22 -1.26 31.44 37.74
CA ALA A 22 -0.45 30.25 37.78
C ALA A 22 -0.26 29.63 36.38
N ALA A 23 0.97 29.19 36.11
CA ALA A 23 1.32 28.35 34.98
C ALA A 23 0.67 26.96 35.14
N PHE A 24 -0.39 26.69 34.38
CA PHE A 24 -0.92 25.35 34.19
C PHE A 24 -0.34 24.78 32.89
N SER A 25 0.79 24.07 33.01
CA SER A 25 1.32 23.24 31.93
C SER A 25 0.39 22.04 31.74
N LEU A 26 -0.45 22.04 30.70
CA LEU A 26 -1.14 20.84 30.25
C LEU A 26 -0.12 19.89 29.63
N ALA A 27 0.44 18.98 30.43
CA ALA A 27 1.10 17.79 29.92
C ALA A 27 0.02 16.81 29.42
N GLY A 28 -0.43 17.00 28.18
CA GLY A 28 -1.22 16.00 27.49
C GLY A 28 -0.31 14.82 27.12
N CYS A 29 -0.51 13.66 27.73
CA CYS A 29 0.08 12.42 27.24
C CYS A 29 -0.54 12.11 25.88
N THR A 30 0.10 12.52 24.78
CA THR A 30 -0.25 11.99 23.47
C THR A 30 0.10 10.50 23.49
N HIS A 31 -0.91 9.64 23.65
CA HIS A 31 -0.76 8.24 23.34
C HIS A 31 -0.71 8.15 21.82
N GLN A 32 0.51 8.23 21.26
CA GLN A 32 0.77 7.81 19.90
C GLN A 32 0.62 6.29 19.89
N SER A 33 -0.62 5.81 19.71
CA SER A 33 -0.81 4.45 19.21
C SER A 33 -0.08 4.41 17.88
N ALA A 34 1.06 3.71 17.85
CA ALA A 34 1.62 3.25 16.60
C ALA A 34 0.58 2.27 16.03
N THR A 35 -0.34 2.77 15.21
CA THR A 35 -1.16 1.92 14.37
C THR A 35 -0.20 1.26 13.42
N HIS A 36 0.25 0.04 13.74
CA HIS A 36 0.78 -0.85 12.73
C HIS A 36 -0.35 -1.02 11.72
N SER A 37 -0.29 -0.27 10.63
CA SER A 37 -1.25 -0.41 9.55
C SER A 37 -1.06 -1.82 9.01
N ILE A 38 -2.12 -2.63 9.08
CA ILE A 38 -2.13 -3.96 8.48
C ILE A 38 -1.68 -3.86 7.03
N THR A 39 -0.77 -4.75 6.62
CA THR A 39 -0.24 -4.71 5.25
C THR A 39 -1.31 -5.09 4.24
N LEU A 40 -1.08 -4.78 2.95
CA LEU A 40 -1.99 -5.28 1.92
C LEU A 40 -1.99 -6.81 1.92
N TYR A 41 -0.83 -7.45 2.11
CA TYR A 41 -0.66 -8.90 2.22
C TYR A 41 -1.54 -9.50 3.31
N GLU A 42 -1.56 -8.92 4.51
CA GLU A 42 -2.45 -9.35 5.60
C GLU A 42 -3.92 -9.17 5.23
N ARG A 43 -4.28 -8.07 4.57
CA ARG A 43 -5.65 -7.81 4.10
C ARG A 43 -6.09 -8.73 2.96
N LEU A 44 -5.15 -9.25 2.16
CA LEU A 44 -5.41 -10.26 1.14
C LEU A 44 -5.61 -11.66 1.77
N GLY A 45 -5.19 -11.86 3.03
CA GLY A 45 -5.27 -13.13 3.74
C GLY A 45 -3.96 -13.93 3.75
N GLY A 46 -2.83 -13.28 3.42
CA GLY A 46 -1.50 -13.86 3.40
C GLY A 46 -1.32 -15.00 2.40
N THR A 47 -0.27 -15.82 2.59
CA THR A 47 0.11 -16.93 1.70
C THR A 47 -1.07 -17.82 1.33
N VAL A 48 -1.87 -18.25 2.32
CA VAL A 48 -2.99 -19.18 2.08
C VAL A 48 -3.97 -18.63 1.05
N LYS A 49 -4.32 -17.34 1.13
CA LYS A 49 -5.24 -16.73 0.16
C LYS A 49 -4.57 -16.35 -1.15
N ILE A 50 -3.30 -15.96 -1.13
CA ILE A 50 -2.54 -15.71 -2.36
C ILE A 50 -2.43 -16.99 -3.19
N ASP A 51 -2.05 -18.11 -2.57
CA ASP A 51 -1.92 -19.39 -3.25
C ASP A 51 -3.26 -19.84 -3.84
N ALA A 52 -4.36 -19.70 -3.08
CA ALA A 52 -5.70 -20.00 -3.57
C ALA A 52 -6.11 -19.11 -4.76
N VAL A 53 -5.78 -17.81 -4.74
CA VAL A 53 -6.02 -16.90 -5.86
C VAL A 53 -5.23 -17.33 -7.10
N VAL A 54 -3.97 -17.71 -6.94
CA VAL A 54 -3.12 -18.17 -8.05
C VAL A 54 -3.65 -19.48 -8.63
N GLU A 55 -4.05 -20.43 -7.80
CA GLU A 55 -4.68 -21.68 -8.26
C GLU A 55 -5.97 -21.40 -9.03
N ASN A 56 -6.85 -20.55 -8.49
CA ASN A 56 -8.09 -20.14 -9.14
C ASN A 56 -7.85 -19.45 -10.49
N LEU A 57 -6.84 -18.58 -10.56
CA LEU A 57 -6.41 -17.94 -11.81
C LEU A 57 -5.94 -18.97 -12.83
N LEU A 58 -5.22 -20.02 -12.42
CA LEU A 58 -4.77 -21.07 -13.34
C LEU A 58 -5.94 -21.82 -13.98
N TYR A 59 -6.98 -22.15 -13.21
CA TYR A 59 -8.19 -22.76 -13.78
C TYR A 59 -8.83 -21.84 -14.83
N ARG A 60 -8.91 -20.53 -14.55
CA ARG A 60 -9.46 -19.54 -15.49
C ARG A 60 -8.63 -19.40 -16.76
N ILE A 61 -7.30 -19.43 -16.63
CA ILE A 61 -6.37 -19.41 -17.77
C ILE A 61 -6.59 -20.65 -18.64
N VAL A 62 -6.71 -21.84 -18.05
CA VAL A 62 -6.92 -23.09 -18.78
C VAL A 62 -8.24 -23.08 -19.56
N ASP A 63 -9.28 -22.46 -19.00
CA ASP A 63 -10.59 -22.37 -19.64
C ASP A 63 -10.70 -21.23 -20.68
N ASP A 64 -9.68 -20.37 -20.81
CA ASP A 64 -9.67 -19.26 -21.77
C ASP A 64 -8.82 -19.59 -23.01
N PRO A 65 -9.43 -19.89 -24.17
CA PRO A 65 -8.71 -20.27 -25.38
C PRO A 65 -7.81 -19.16 -25.94
N GLU A 66 -8.07 -17.89 -25.62
CA GLU A 66 -7.24 -16.76 -26.06
C GLU A 66 -6.00 -16.57 -25.18
N VAL A 67 -5.99 -17.11 -23.97
CA VAL A 67 -4.90 -16.95 -23.00
C VAL A 67 -4.10 -18.24 -22.83
N VAL A 68 -4.76 -19.40 -22.80
CA VAL A 68 -4.11 -20.70 -22.57
C VAL A 68 -3.00 -21.01 -23.59
N VAL A 69 -3.12 -20.46 -24.81
CA VAL A 69 -2.12 -20.64 -25.88
C VAL A 69 -0.72 -20.16 -25.49
N PHE A 70 -0.61 -19.16 -24.60
CA PHE A 70 0.68 -18.66 -24.11
C PHE A 70 1.34 -19.60 -23.09
N PHE A 71 0.60 -20.57 -22.56
CA PHE A 71 1.06 -21.47 -21.51
C PHE A 71 1.45 -22.88 -22.00
N ALA A 72 1.36 -23.14 -23.31
CA ALA A 72 1.58 -24.48 -23.89
C ALA A 72 2.95 -25.11 -23.58
N ASN A 73 3.98 -24.30 -23.31
CA ASN A 73 5.34 -24.75 -22.98
C ASN A 73 5.80 -24.24 -21.61
N THR A 74 4.87 -23.81 -20.76
CA THR A 74 5.17 -23.26 -19.44
C THR A 74 5.22 -24.37 -18.41
N ASN A 75 6.24 -24.35 -17.54
CA ASN A 75 6.18 -25.13 -16.31
C ASN A 75 5.18 -24.44 -15.37
N ILE A 76 4.00 -25.04 -15.22
CA ILE A 76 2.88 -24.44 -14.49
C ILE A 76 3.18 -24.30 -12.99
N ASP A 77 3.86 -25.27 -12.38
CA ASP A 77 4.24 -25.21 -10.96
C ASP A 77 5.18 -24.02 -10.72
N LEU A 78 6.21 -23.88 -11.56
CA LEU A 78 7.13 -22.75 -11.47
C LEU A 78 6.44 -21.41 -11.72
N PHE A 79 5.49 -21.35 -12.64
CA PHE A 79 4.70 -20.16 -12.87
C PHE A 79 3.84 -19.80 -11.65
N ALA A 80 3.17 -20.79 -11.05
CA ALA A 80 2.35 -20.60 -9.86
C ALA A 80 3.18 -20.01 -8.70
N ASP A 81 4.32 -20.63 -8.40
CA ASP A 81 5.23 -20.16 -7.35
C ASP A 81 5.75 -18.74 -7.63
N SER A 82 6.12 -18.46 -8.88
CA SER A 82 6.61 -17.16 -9.32
C SER A 82 5.54 -16.07 -9.17
N LEU A 83 4.30 -16.35 -9.57
CA LEU A 83 3.19 -15.41 -9.44
C LEU A 83 2.80 -15.20 -7.97
N ALA A 84 2.73 -16.25 -7.16
CA ALA A 84 2.46 -16.14 -5.73
C ALA A 84 3.52 -15.27 -5.02
N SER A 85 4.80 -15.47 -5.35
CA SER A 85 5.90 -14.62 -4.87
C SER A 85 5.76 -13.17 -5.31
N GLN A 86 5.40 -12.92 -6.58
CA GLN A 86 5.17 -11.57 -7.12
C GLN A 86 4.03 -10.85 -6.39
N LEU A 87 2.90 -11.54 -6.13
CA LEU A 87 1.77 -10.99 -5.40
C LEU A 87 2.11 -10.75 -3.93
N CYS A 88 2.88 -11.65 -3.30
CA CYS A 88 3.37 -11.47 -1.94
C CYS A 88 4.26 -10.23 -1.80
N ASP A 89 5.28 -10.07 -2.65
CA ASP A 89 6.22 -8.93 -2.60
C ASP A 89 5.50 -7.60 -2.87
N VAL A 90 4.66 -7.54 -3.91
CA VAL A 90 3.91 -6.31 -4.27
C VAL A 90 2.92 -5.88 -3.19
N SER A 91 2.43 -6.81 -2.37
CA SER A 91 1.47 -6.55 -1.31
C SER A 91 2.11 -6.24 0.06
N ASP A 92 3.40 -5.92 0.11
CA ASP A 92 4.14 -5.71 1.36
C ASP A 92 4.23 -6.98 2.24
N GLY A 93 4.18 -8.15 1.61
CA GLY A 93 4.40 -9.44 2.27
C GLY A 93 5.88 -9.68 2.58
N PRO A 94 6.19 -10.73 3.35
CA PRO A 94 7.56 -11.03 3.76
C PRO A 94 8.41 -11.65 2.64
N CYS A 95 7.83 -11.90 1.46
CA CYS A 95 8.51 -12.54 0.33
C CYS A 95 9.27 -11.52 -0.50
N ARG A 96 10.24 -12.02 -1.28
CA ARG A 96 10.89 -11.26 -2.33
C ARG A 96 10.70 -11.96 -3.67
N TYR A 97 10.25 -11.22 -4.68
CA TYR A 97 10.21 -11.74 -6.03
C TYR A 97 11.63 -11.78 -6.62
N GLU A 98 12.07 -12.98 -6.98
CA GLU A 98 13.39 -13.23 -7.57
C GLU A 98 13.33 -13.66 -9.05
N GLY A 99 12.14 -13.65 -9.64
CA GLY A 99 11.98 -13.97 -11.05
C GLY A 99 12.51 -12.88 -11.98
N PRO A 100 12.50 -13.12 -13.31
CA PRO A 100 12.93 -12.13 -14.28
C PRO A 100 12.11 -10.83 -14.18
N PRO A 101 12.67 -9.67 -14.54
CA PRO A 101 11.90 -8.45 -14.66
C PRO A 101 10.79 -8.61 -15.72
N MET A 102 9.68 -7.90 -15.56
CA MET A 102 8.44 -8.12 -16.33
C MET A 102 8.63 -8.02 -17.85
N ASP A 103 9.52 -7.14 -18.31
CA ASP A 103 9.86 -6.97 -19.72
C ASP A 103 10.65 -8.14 -20.32
N ARG A 104 11.36 -8.91 -19.49
CA ARG A 104 12.13 -10.09 -19.89
C ARG A 104 11.29 -11.34 -19.76
N ALA A 105 10.46 -11.41 -18.72
CA ALA A 105 9.52 -12.51 -18.52
C ALA A 105 8.52 -12.63 -19.68
N HIS A 106 8.09 -11.51 -20.26
CA HIS A 106 7.03 -11.48 -21.26
C HIS A 106 7.50 -11.19 -22.70
N GLN A 107 8.80 -10.98 -22.96
CA GLN A 107 9.30 -10.55 -24.28
C GLN A 107 8.93 -11.51 -25.42
N HIS A 108 8.61 -10.95 -26.59
CA HIS A 108 8.38 -11.67 -27.85
C HIS A 108 7.28 -12.75 -27.78
N MET A 109 6.31 -12.58 -26.88
CA MET A 109 5.14 -13.46 -26.79
C MET A 109 4.04 -13.04 -27.77
N GLY A 110 4.06 -11.80 -28.27
CA GLY A 110 2.99 -11.25 -29.10
C GLY A 110 1.73 -10.90 -28.28
N LEU A 111 1.93 -10.47 -27.03
CA LEU A 111 0.83 -10.02 -26.18
C LEU A 111 0.21 -8.74 -26.76
N THR A 112 -1.10 -8.62 -26.59
CA THR A 112 -1.88 -7.44 -26.95
C THR A 112 -2.59 -6.93 -25.70
N ASP A 113 -3.14 -5.72 -25.78
CA ASP A 113 -3.98 -5.15 -24.71
C ASP A 113 -5.15 -6.08 -24.37
N VAL A 114 -5.69 -6.80 -25.36
CA VAL A 114 -6.75 -7.79 -25.16
C VAL A 114 -6.26 -8.92 -24.26
N HIS A 115 -5.09 -9.50 -24.53
CA HIS A 115 -4.54 -10.58 -23.70
C HIS A 115 -4.25 -10.09 -22.28
N PHE A 116 -3.66 -8.90 -22.14
CA PHE A 116 -3.36 -8.31 -20.83
C PHE A 116 -4.64 -8.08 -20.02
N ASN A 117 -5.64 -7.44 -20.61
CA ASN A 117 -6.89 -7.12 -19.92
C ASN A 117 -7.65 -8.38 -19.50
N ARG A 118 -7.67 -9.43 -20.34
CA ARG A 118 -8.26 -10.72 -19.97
C ARG A 118 -7.58 -11.32 -18.73
N LEU A 119 -6.24 -11.28 -18.67
CA LEU A 119 -5.52 -11.78 -17.50
C LEU A 119 -5.85 -10.97 -16.23
N VAL A 120 -5.97 -9.64 -16.35
CA VAL A 120 -6.38 -8.77 -15.24
C VAL A 120 -7.79 -9.09 -14.77
N GLU A 121 -8.73 -9.30 -15.70
CA GLU A 121 -10.11 -9.70 -15.40
C GLU A 121 -10.16 -11.06 -14.69
N HIS A 122 -9.37 -12.04 -15.15
CA HIS A 122 -9.27 -13.35 -14.50
C HIS A 122 -8.69 -13.27 -13.09
N LEU A 123 -7.66 -12.44 -12.88
CA LEU A 123 -7.07 -12.22 -11.56
C LEU A 123 -8.08 -11.55 -10.62
N ASP A 124 -8.79 -10.54 -11.08
CA ASP A 124 -9.83 -9.85 -10.29
C ASP A 124 -10.96 -10.82 -9.90
N ALA A 125 -11.40 -11.66 -10.84
CA ALA A 125 -12.42 -12.68 -10.62
C ALA A 125 -11.95 -13.79 -9.66
N ALA A 126 -10.69 -14.23 -9.76
CA ALA A 126 -10.09 -15.17 -8.82
C ALA A 126 -10.09 -14.61 -7.39
N MET A 127 -9.65 -13.37 -7.20
CA MET A 127 -9.70 -12.72 -5.88
C MET A 127 -11.13 -12.55 -5.34
N GLN A 128 -12.10 -12.31 -6.23
CA GLN A 128 -13.52 -12.20 -5.84
C GLN A 128 -14.05 -13.53 -5.31
N GLU A 129 -13.80 -14.63 -6.04
CA GLU A 129 -14.20 -15.98 -5.67
C GLU A 129 -13.57 -16.40 -4.34
N GLU A 130 -12.31 -16.01 -4.13
CA GLU A 130 -11.60 -16.24 -2.88
C GLU A 130 -12.04 -15.34 -1.71
N GLY A 131 -13.04 -14.47 -1.92
CA GLY A 131 -13.63 -13.66 -0.87
C GLY A 131 -12.76 -12.49 -0.41
N ILE A 132 -11.80 -12.05 -1.22
CA ILE A 132 -10.98 -10.88 -0.91
C ILE A 132 -11.83 -9.60 -1.03
N ALA A 133 -11.77 -8.75 0.00
CA ALA A 133 -12.53 -7.51 0.02
C ALA A 133 -12.16 -6.58 -1.17
N LEU A 134 -13.16 -5.93 -1.77
CA LEU A 134 -13.01 -5.05 -2.93
C LEU A 134 -11.88 -4.02 -2.76
N GLY A 135 -11.74 -3.42 -1.58
CA GLY A 135 -10.68 -2.45 -1.31
C GLY A 135 -9.26 -3.04 -1.42
N ALA A 136 -9.05 -4.28 -0.96
CA ALA A 136 -7.77 -4.96 -1.11
C ALA A 136 -7.51 -5.40 -2.55
N ARG A 137 -8.53 -5.89 -3.26
CA ARG A 137 -8.45 -6.21 -4.70
C ARG A 137 -8.01 -5.00 -5.53
N ASN A 138 -8.71 -3.88 -5.37
CA ASN A 138 -8.43 -2.65 -6.11
C ASN A 138 -7.03 -2.11 -5.80
N GLU A 139 -6.59 -2.18 -4.53
CA GLU A 139 -5.25 -1.76 -4.17
C GLU A 139 -4.18 -2.66 -4.82
N LEU A 140 -4.35 -3.98 -4.81
CA LEU A 140 -3.42 -4.91 -5.44
C LEU A 140 -3.32 -4.66 -6.94
N LEU A 141 -4.47 -4.57 -7.63
CA LEU A 141 -4.49 -4.25 -9.08
C LEU A 141 -3.86 -2.89 -9.37
N GLY A 142 -4.09 -1.89 -8.53
CA GLY A 142 -3.45 -0.58 -8.64
C GLY A 142 -1.93 -0.63 -8.51
N ARG A 143 -1.39 -1.51 -7.66
CA ARG A 143 0.06 -1.72 -7.51
C ARG A 143 0.67 -2.53 -8.66
N LEU A 144 -0.10 -3.42 -9.28
CA LEU A 144 0.33 -4.18 -10.45
C LEU A 144 0.26 -3.37 -11.75
N ALA A 145 -0.69 -2.43 -11.87
CA ALA A 145 -0.93 -1.66 -13.09
C ALA A 145 0.32 -1.02 -13.74
N PRO A 146 1.29 -0.44 -13.01
CA PRO A 146 2.51 0.09 -13.61
C PRO A 146 3.34 -0.93 -14.40
N MET A 147 3.24 -2.22 -14.07
CA MET A 147 3.96 -3.29 -14.77
C MET A 147 3.52 -3.46 -16.22
N TYR A 148 2.33 -2.95 -16.59
CA TYR A 148 1.86 -2.95 -17.98
C TYR A 148 2.90 -2.41 -18.95
N ALA A 149 3.56 -1.30 -18.60
CA ALA A 149 4.57 -0.68 -19.46
C ALA A 149 5.77 -1.60 -19.72
N ASP A 150 6.18 -2.38 -18.71
CA ASP A 150 7.26 -3.36 -18.86
C ASP A 150 6.79 -4.60 -19.64
N VAL A 151 5.61 -5.13 -19.33
CA VAL A 151 5.02 -6.28 -20.04
C VAL A 151 4.90 -5.96 -21.53
N MET A 152 4.38 -4.79 -21.90
CA MET A 152 4.15 -4.42 -23.30
C MET A 152 5.40 -3.93 -24.02
N ARG A 153 6.53 -3.74 -23.33
CA ARG A 153 7.74 -3.09 -23.89
C ARG A 153 8.36 -3.82 -25.09
N ARG A 154 8.24 -5.15 -25.13
CA ARG A 154 8.92 -6.01 -26.14
C ARG A 154 7.96 -7.00 -26.82
N GLN A 155 6.70 -6.60 -26.97
CA GLN A 155 5.69 -7.39 -27.68
C GLN A 155 5.78 -7.19 -29.19
#